data_AF-A0A4P5VVW6-F1
#
_entry.id   AF-A0A4P5VVW6-F1
#
_cell.length_a   1.000
_cell.length_b   1.000
_cell.length_c   1.000
_cell.angle_alpha   90.00
_cell.angle_beta   90.00
_cell.angle_gamma   90.00
#
_symmetry.space_group_name_H-M   'P 1'
#
loop_
_entity.id
_entity.type
_entity.pdbx_description
1 polymer ?
#
loop_
_entity_poly.entity_id
_entity_poly.type
_entity_poly.pdbx_seq_one_letter_code
_entity_poly.pdbx_strand_id
1 'polypeptide(L)'
;MTDELVLRLLARLHGHAGWLAVAALLHPVIVLRSPMRRARGAAWASTLLVSAVAGLGAGLYPSYRALLKQAIFQQNPTVGWWFERKEHLAVGAVTFAWIGLLCHLAAARADSTSQKRLAALAHRAYAAAFFLALSVATIGTIAAANRSF
;
A
#
# COMPACT_ATOMS: atom_id res chain seq x y z
N MET A 1 -3.58 10.06 29.25
CA MET A 1 -2.52 10.88 28.60
C MET A 1 -1.53 10.02 27.81
N THR A 2 -1.15 8.84 28.32
CA THR A 2 -0.26 7.88 27.64
C THR A 2 -0.85 7.35 26.33
N ASP A 3 -2.15 7.02 26.31
CA ASP A 3 -2.77 6.31 25.18
C ASP A 3 -2.92 7.21 23.94
N GLU A 4 -3.19 8.49 24.16
CA GLU A 4 -3.28 9.49 23.08
C GLU A 4 -1.91 9.75 22.45
N LEU A 5 -0.85 9.83 23.26
CA LEU A 5 0.52 9.98 22.77
C LEU A 5 0.94 8.77 21.93
N VAL A 6 0.61 7.56 22.40
CA VAL A 6 0.88 6.32 21.66
C VAL A 6 0.14 6.30 20.33
N LEU A 7 -1.15 6.66 20.31
CA LEU A 7 -1.94 6.72 19.07
C LEU A 7 -1.35 7.73 18.06
N ARG A 8 -0.95 8.91 18.54
CA ARG A 8 -0.29 9.95 17.72
C ARG A 8 1.01 9.44 17.12
N LEU A 9 1.85 8.77 17.93
CA LEU A 9 3.11 8.20 17.48
C LEU A 9 2.87 7.12 16.42
N LEU A 10 1.95 6.18 16.68
CA LEU A 10 1.62 5.11 15.74
C LEU A 10 1.04 5.64 14.43
N ALA A 11 0.21 6.69 14.48
CA ALA A 11 -0.31 7.35 13.28
C ALA A 11 0.82 7.95 12.42
N ARG A 12 1.80 8.61 13.05
CA ARG A 12 2.97 9.16 12.34
C ARG A 12 3.84 8.05 11.76
N LEU A 13 4.15 7.02 12.54
CA LEU A 13 4.93 5.87 12.09
C LEU A 13 4.24 5.15 10.93
N HIS A 14 2.92 4.95 11.00
CA HIS A 14 2.14 4.37 9.90
C HIS A 14 2.21 5.22 8.63
N GLY A 15 2.12 6.56 8.75
CA GLY A 15 2.28 7.47 7.62
C GLY A 15 3.64 7.34 6.93
N HIS A 16 4.73 7.32 7.69
CA HIS A 16 6.08 7.11 7.15
C HIS A 16 6.26 5.69 6.57
N ALA A 17 5.74 4.66 7.24
CA ALA A 17 5.78 3.29 6.75
C ALA A 17 4.98 3.14 5.45
N GLY A 18 3.91 3.91 5.26
CA GLY A 18 3.17 4.01 3.99
C GLY A 18 4.07 4.46 2.83
N TRP A 19 4.83 5.53 3.01
CA TRP A 19 5.80 6.00 2.01
C TRP A 19 6.93 4.99 1.78
N LEU A 20 7.39 4.31 2.82
CA LEU A 20 8.37 3.24 2.69
C LEU A 20 7.81 2.06 1.86
N ALA A 21 6.55 1.69 2.06
CA ALA A 21 5.89 0.64 1.27
C ALA A 21 5.74 1.05 -0.20
N VAL A 22 5.43 2.32 -0.49
CA VAL A 22 5.41 2.86 -1.86
C VAL A 22 6.79 2.71 -2.52
N ALA A 23 7.85 3.13 -1.82
CA ALA A 23 9.22 3.00 -2.32
C ALA A 23 9.63 1.53 -2.54
N ALA A 24 9.25 0.63 -1.62
CA ALA A 24 9.51 -0.79 -1.76
C ALA A 24 8.79 -1.37 -2.99
N LEU A 25 7.50 -1.07 -3.19
CA LEU A 25 6.70 -1.54 -4.34
C LEU A 25 7.23 -1.05 -5.69
N LEU A 26 7.88 0.10 -5.75
CA LEU A 26 8.55 0.58 -6.96
C LEU A 26 9.68 -0.36 -7.41
N HIS A 27 10.34 -1.04 -6.46
CA HIS A 27 11.46 -1.92 -6.78
C HIS A 27 11.08 -3.13 -7.66
N PRO A 28 10.08 -3.97 -7.32
CA PRO A 28 9.63 -5.03 -8.21
C PRO A 28 9.03 -4.49 -9.51
N VAL A 29 8.45 -3.29 -9.55
CA VAL A 29 8.02 -2.65 -10.82
C VAL A 29 9.21 -2.47 -11.76
N ILE A 30 10.32 -1.91 -11.25
CA ILE A 30 11.52 -1.69 -12.07
C ILE A 30 12.17 -3.02 -12.48
N VAL A 31 12.37 -3.94 -11.53
CA VAL A 31 13.13 -5.18 -11.80
C VAL A 31 12.35 -6.18 -12.64
N LEU A 32 11.02 -6.27 -12.46
CA LEU A 32 10.17 -7.20 -13.22
C LEU A 32 9.80 -6.68 -14.62
N ARG A 33 10.25 -5.48 -15.01
CA ARG A 33 10.19 -5.03 -16.41
C ARG A 33 10.94 -5.99 -17.35
N SER A 34 11.97 -6.68 -16.84
CA SER A 34 12.66 -7.75 -17.53
C SER A 34 12.22 -9.12 -16.99
N PRO A 35 11.45 -9.93 -17.74
CA PRO A 35 10.78 -11.13 -17.23
C PRO A 35 11.73 -12.26 -16.77
N MET A 36 13.01 -12.18 -17.13
CA MET A 36 14.03 -13.19 -16.79
C MET A 36 14.83 -12.84 -15.51
N ARG A 37 14.65 -11.66 -14.92
CA ARG A 37 15.40 -11.27 -13.71
C ARG A 37 14.88 -11.99 -12.47
N ARG A 38 15.81 -12.46 -11.64
CA ARG A 38 15.51 -13.02 -10.31
C ARG A 38 15.20 -11.87 -9.35
N ALA A 39 13.91 -11.69 -9.02
CA ALA A 39 13.44 -10.60 -8.13
C ALA A 39 12.72 -11.12 -6.88
N ARG A 40 12.91 -12.41 -6.52
CA ARG A 40 12.15 -13.07 -5.45
C ARG A 40 12.23 -12.34 -4.11
N GLY A 41 13.44 -11.91 -3.70
CA GLY A 41 13.64 -11.18 -2.46
C GLY A 41 12.91 -9.83 -2.45
N ALA A 42 13.03 -9.07 -3.54
CA ALA A 42 12.33 -7.79 -3.70
C ALA A 42 10.80 -7.95 -3.70
N ALA A 43 10.28 -8.96 -4.41
CA ALA A 43 8.86 -9.28 -4.46
C ALA A 43 8.30 -9.63 -3.06
N TRP A 44 8.96 -10.55 -2.35
CA TRP A 44 8.57 -10.92 -0.98
C TRP A 44 8.64 -9.74 -0.01
N ALA A 45 9.78 -9.04 0.04
CA ALA A 45 9.98 -7.93 0.96
C ALA A 45 8.94 -6.82 0.74
N SER A 46 8.65 -6.48 -0.52
CA SER A 46 7.66 -5.45 -0.85
C SER A 46 6.24 -5.88 -0.48
N THR A 47 5.84 -7.11 -0.80
CA THR A 47 4.50 -7.64 -0.49
C THR A 47 4.27 -7.78 1.02
N LEU A 48 5.28 -8.25 1.76
CA LEU A 48 5.20 -8.34 3.22
C LEU A 48 5.14 -6.96 3.87
N LEU A 49 5.96 -6.01 3.41
CA LEU A 49 5.96 -4.65 3.93
C LEU A 49 4.61 -3.96 3.71
N VAL A 50 4.06 -3.99 2.49
CA VAL A 50 2.74 -3.36 2.24
C VAL A 50 1.63 -4.04 3.04
N SER A 51 1.71 -5.37 3.23
CA SER A 51 0.73 -6.10 4.06
C SER A 51 0.83 -5.71 5.54
N ALA A 52 2.06 -5.60 6.09
CA ALA A 52 2.28 -5.16 7.46
C ALA A 52 1.79 -3.73 7.69
N VAL A 53 2.07 -2.81 6.76
CA VAL A 53 1.58 -1.43 6.82
C VAL A 53 0.06 -1.37 6.76
N ALA A 54 -0.57 -2.15 5.87
CA ALA A 54 -2.02 -2.25 5.81
C ALA A 54 -2.63 -2.82 7.10
N GLY A 55 -2.02 -3.86 7.69
CA GLY A 55 -2.41 -4.42 8.97
C GLY A 55 -2.33 -3.41 10.12
N LEU A 56 -1.23 -2.64 10.18
CA LEU A 56 -1.10 -1.53 11.13
C LEU A 56 -2.19 -0.48 10.93
N GLY A 57 -2.47 -0.11 9.67
CA GLY A 57 -3.53 0.85 9.33
C GLY A 57 -4.91 0.35 9.78
N ALA A 58 -5.23 -0.92 9.54
CA ALA A 58 -6.48 -1.54 9.95
C ALA A 58 -6.64 -1.56 11.48
N GLY A 59 -5.57 -1.84 12.23
CA GLY A 59 -5.57 -1.80 13.70
C GLY A 59 -5.79 -0.40 14.27
N LEU A 60 -5.24 0.64 13.61
CA LEU A 60 -5.40 2.04 14.03
C LEU A 60 -6.75 2.64 13.62
N TYR A 61 -7.39 2.09 12.59
CA TYR A 61 -8.48 2.74 11.89
C TYR A 61 -9.72 3.05 12.76
N PRO A 62 -10.24 2.14 13.62
CA PRO A 62 -11.46 2.42 14.38
C PRO A 62 -11.35 3.68 15.24
N SER A 63 -10.27 3.78 16.02
CA SER A 63 -10.00 4.93 16.89
C SER A 63 -9.68 6.20 16.10
N TYR A 64 -8.88 6.06 15.03
CA TYR A 64 -8.51 7.19 14.16
C TYR A 64 -9.73 7.78 13.46
N ARG A 65 -10.60 6.93 12.90
CA ARG A 65 -11.79 7.33 12.15
C ARG A 65 -12.80 8.06 13.04
N ALA A 66 -13.03 7.56 14.26
CA ALA A 66 -13.97 8.18 15.19
C ALA A 66 -13.62 9.64 15.49
N LEU A 67 -12.33 9.95 15.60
CA LEU A 67 -11.84 11.28 15.97
C LEU A 67 -11.70 12.22 14.77
N LEU A 68 -11.19 11.72 13.63
CA LEU A 68 -10.78 12.59 12.53
C LEU A 68 -11.83 12.74 11.43
N LYS A 69 -12.71 11.75 11.23
CA LYS A 69 -13.67 11.78 10.11
C LYS A 69 -14.59 12.99 10.17
N GLN A 70 -15.28 13.18 11.30
CA GLN A 70 -16.26 14.27 11.44
C GLN A 70 -15.60 15.64 11.26
N ALA A 71 -14.43 15.86 11.87
CA ALA A 71 -13.70 17.12 11.76
C ALA A 71 -13.25 17.41 10.32
N ILE A 72 -12.71 16.41 9.61
CA ILE A 72 -12.30 16.57 8.21
C ILE A 72 -13.52 16.87 7.33
N PHE A 73 -14.64 16.18 7.51
CA PHE A 73 -15.86 16.43 6.73
C PHE A 73 -16.46 17.81 6.97
N GLN A 74 -16.39 18.33 8.19
CA GLN A 74 -16.86 19.69 8.51
C GLN A 74 -15.98 20.78 7.87
N GLN A 75 -14.68 20.55 7.77
CA GLN A 75 -13.73 21.54 7.23
C GLN A 75 -13.60 21.46 5.70
N ASN A 76 -13.49 20.24 5.15
CA ASN A 76 -13.32 20.00 3.73
C ASN A 76 -13.94 18.65 3.33
N PRO A 77 -15.23 18.65 2.90
CA PRO A 77 -15.95 17.43 2.53
C PRO A 77 -15.25 16.61 1.43
N THR A 78 -14.58 17.28 0.48
CA THR A 78 -13.86 16.60 -0.62
C THR A 78 -12.71 15.75 -0.08
N VAL A 79 -11.94 16.28 0.87
CA VAL A 79 -10.86 15.52 1.54
C VAL A 79 -11.45 14.40 2.39
N GLY A 80 -12.60 14.61 3.03
CA GLY A 80 -13.33 13.57 3.77
C GLY A 80 -13.71 12.37 2.88
N TRP A 81 -14.20 12.63 1.67
CA TRP A 81 -14.51 11.57 0.71
C TRP A 81 -13.28 10.83 0.20
N TRP A 82 -12.17 11.52 -0.07
CA TRP A 82 -10.91 10.87 -0.41
C TRP A 82 -10.38 10.01 0.74
N PHE A 83 -10.50 10.50 1.97
CA PHE A 83 -10.10 9.77 3.16
C PHE A 83 -10.84 8.44 3.32
N GLU A 84 -12.13 8.37 3.02
CA GLU A 84 -12.90 7.12 3.07
C GLU A 84 -12.55 6.17 1.91
N ARG A 85 -12.25 6.71 0.72
CA ARG A 85 -11.90 5.89 -0.46
C ARG A 85 -10.51 5.27 -0.35
N LYS A 86 -9.58 5.90 0.39
CA LYS A 86 -8.20 5.41 0.51
C LYS A 86 -8.12 3.98 1.05
N GLU A 87 -9.09 3.55 1.85
CA GLU A 87 -9.10 2.21 2.42
C GLU A 87 -9.27 1.13 1.36
N HIS A 88 -10.22 1.34 0.45
CA HIS A 88 -10.47 0.46 -0.68
C HIS A 88 -9.24 0.40 -1.60
N LEU A 89 -8.57 1.54 -1.79
CA LEU A 89 -7.32 1.60 -2.54
C LEU A 89 -6.19 0.83 -1.83
N ALA A 90 -6.11 0.89 -0.49
CA ALA A 90 -5.13 0.15 0.29
C ALA A 90 -5.35 -1.37 0.20
N VAL A 91 -6.60 -1.82 0.31
CA VAL A 91 -6.99 -3.22 0.07
C VAL A 91 -6.62 -3.66 -1.34
N GLY A 92 -6.89 -2.80 -2.33
CA GLY A 92 -6.47 -3.04 -3.72
C GLY A 92 -4.96 -3.19 -3.85
N ALA A 93 -4.18 -2.30 -3.23
CA ALA A 93 -2.72 -2.33 -3.27
C ALA A 93 -2.16 -3.65 -2.71
N VAL A 94 -2.67 -4.10 -1.56
CA VAL A 94 -2.29 -5.39 -0.95
C VAL A 94 -2.69 -6.55 -1.87
N THR A 95 -3.93 -6.56 -2.36
CA THR A 95 -4.43 -7.62 -3.26
C THR A 95 -3.56 -7.76 -4.50
N PHE A 96 -3.25 -6.65 -5.17
CA PHE A 96 -2.40 -6.66 -6.36
C PHE A 96 -0.94 -7.04 -6.04
N ALA A 97 -0.40 -6.65 -4.89
CA ALA A 97 0.93 -7.08 -4.46
C ALA A 97 1.01 -8.60 -4.24
N TRP A 98 -0.04 -9.22 -3.71
CA TRP A 98 -0.15 -10.68 -3.57
C TRP A 98 -0.32 -11.38 -4.91
N ILE A 99 -1.18 -10.86 -5.80
CA ILE A 99 -1.30 -11.38 -7.19
C ILE A 99 0.06 -11.33 -7.89
N GLY A 100 0.77 -10.20 -7.75
CA GLY A 100 2.11 -10.01 -8.32
C GLY A 100 3.12 -11.04 -7.83
N LEU A 101 3.16 -11.26 -6.51
CA LEU A 101 4.02 -12.25 -5.88
C LEU A 101 3.72 -13.66 -6.38
N LEU A 102 2.45 -14.07 -6.35
CA LEU A 102 2.03 -15.42 -6.75
C LEU A 102 2.35 -15.68 -8.22
N CYS A 103 2.09 -14.71 -9.11
CA CYS A 103 2.45 -14.81 -10.52
C CYS A 103 3.96 -14.93 -10.73
N HIS A 104 4.76 -14.15 -9.99
CA HIS A 104 6.22 -14.21 -10.06
C HIS A 104 6.76 -15.59 -9.62
N LEU A 105 6.21 -16.15 -8.55
CA LEU A 105 6.59 -17.47 -8.05
C LEU A 105 6.15 -18.60 -8.99
N ALA A 106 4.93 -18.51 -9.53
CA ALA A 106 4.40 -19.48 -10.49
C ALA A 106 5.19 -19.47 -11.82
N ALA A 107 5.61 -18.29 -12.29
CA ALA A 107 6.40 -18.15 -13.52
C ALA A 107 7.72 -18.95 -13.46
N ALA A 108 8.29 -19.17 -12.28
CA ALA A 108 9.51 -19.94 -12.12
C ALA A 108 9.36 -21.45 -12.34
N ARG A 109 8.11 -21.96 -12.36
CA ARG A 109 7.79 -23.39 -12.54
C ARG A 109 6.99 -23.66 -13.82
N ALA A 110 6.68 -22.61 -14.58
CA ALA A 110 5.84 -22.67 -15.76
C ALA A 110 6.64 -23.06 -17.01
N ASP A 111 5.93 -23.55 -18.02
CA ASP A 111 6.48 -23.73 -19.37
C ASP A 111 6.84 -22.38 -20.02
N SER A 112 7.61 -22.39 -21.10
CA SER A 112 8.14 -21.17 -21.74
C SER A 112 7.04 -20.20 -22.20
N THR A 113 5.86 -20.70 -22.58
CA THR A 113 4.72 -19.89 -22.99
C THR A 113 4.04 -19.24 -21.79
N SER A 114 3.70 -20.01 -20.75
CA SER A 114 3.01 -19.46 -19.56
C SER A 114 3.94 -18.62 -18.69
N GLN A 115 5.23 -18.92 -18.66
CA GLN A 115 6.25 -18.13 -17.95
C GLN A 115 6.22 -16.66 -18.39
N LYS A 116 6.19 -16.39 -19.70
CA LYS A 116 6.15 -15.01 -20.22
C LYS A 116 4.86 -14.29 -19.81
N ARG A 117 3.71 -14.97 -19.87
CA ARG A 117 2.41 -14.41 -19.48
C ARG A 117 2.34 -14.09 -17.99
N LEU A 118 2.78 -15.02 -17.15
CA LEU A 118 2.81 -14.85 -15.70
C LEU A 118 3.80 -13.76 -15.27
N ALA A 119 4.98 -13.67 -15.90
CA ALA A 119 5.92 -12.59 -15.64
C ALA A 119 5.34 -11.20 -16.00
N ALA A 120 4.65 -11.09 -17.14
CA ALA A 120 3.98 -9.86 -17.53
C ALA A 120 2.84 -9.49 -16.57
N LEU A 121 2.06 -10.48 -16.12
CA LEU A 121 1.00 -10.28 -15.12
C LEU A 121 1.58 -9.85 -13.77
N ALA A 122 2.68 -10.46 -13.34
CA ALA A 122 3.38 -10.08 -12.11
C ALA A 122 3.81 -8.62 -12.13
N HIS A 123 4.44 -8.17 -13.23
CA HIS A 123 4.85 -6.78 -13.41
C HIS A 123 3.64 -5.82 -13.38
N ARG A 124 2.58 -6.12 -14.13
CA ARG A 124 1.36 -5.28 -14.17
C ARG A 124 0.68 -5.19 -12.80
N ALA A 125 0.64 -6.30 -12.05
CA ALA A 125 0.06 -6.34 -10.72
C ALA A 125 0.88 -5.49 -9.73
N TYR A 126 2.21 -5.61 -9.72
CA TYR A 126 3.04 -4.72 -8.89
C TYR A 126 2.94 -3.25 -9.29
N ALA A 127 2.81 -2.94 -10.59
CA ALA A 127 2.59 -1.57 -11.05
C ALA A 127 1.25 -1.00 -10.55
N ALA A 128 0.17 -1.78 -10.65
CA ALA A 128 -1.12 -1.41 -10.08
C ALA A 128 -1.03 -1.20 -8.56
N ALA A 129 -0.38 -2.13 -7.84
CA ALA A 129 -0.16 -2.01 -6.41
C ALA A 129 0.60 -0.73 -6.02
N PHE A 130 1.66 -0.40 -6.76
CA PHE A 130 2.44 0.82 -6.58
C PHE A 130 1.59 2.09 -6.73
N PHE A 131 0.83 2.21 -7.83
CA PHE A 131 0.00 3.41 -8.05
C PHE A 131 -1.12 3.55 -7.02
N LEU A 132 -1.75 2.44 -6.61
CA LEU A 132 -2.74 2.43 -5.55
C LEU A 132 -2.12 2.87 -4.21
N ALA A 133 -0.98 2.29 -3.82
CA ALA A 133 -0.28 2.66 -2.59
C ALA A 133 0.17 4.13 -2.61
N LEU A 134 0.68 4.62 -3.74
CA LEU A 134 1.07 6.02 -3.92
C LEU A 134 -0.14 6.96 -3.73
N SER A 135 -1.28 6.58 -4.28
CA SER A 135 -2.53 7.33 -4.12
C SER A 135 -2.96 7.37 -2.65
N VAL A 136 -2.89 6.23 -1.95
CA VAL A 136 -3.20 6.13 -0.51
C VAL A 136 -2.27 7.00 0.34
N ALA A 137 -0.95 6.94 0.10
CA ALA A 137 0.03 7.73 0.84
C ALA A 137 -0.16 9.23 0.60
N THR A 138 -0.46 9.62 -0.64
CA THR A 138 -0.75 11.01 -1.02
C THR A 138 -2.01 11.51 -0.32
N ILE A 139 -3.12 10.77 -0.40
CA ILE A 139 -4.38 11.13 0.28
C ILE A 139 -4.16 11.20 1.80
N GLY A 140 -3.42 10.25 2.37
CA GLY A 140 -3.08 10.25 3.80
C GLY A 140 -2.29 11.49 4.21
N THR A 141 -1.33 11.91 3.39
CA THR A 141 -0.54 13.12 3.62
C THR A 141 -1.40 14.39 3.53
N ILE A 142 -2.30 14.47 2.53
CA ILE A 142 -3.25 15.59 2.39
C ILE A 142 -4.20 15.65 3.60
N ALA A 143 -4.75 14.52 4.01
CA ALA A 143 -5.64 14.46 5.17
C ALA A 143 -4.90 14.88 6.45
N ALA A 144 -3.67 14.41 6.66
CA ALA A 144 -2.84 14.79 7.80
C ALA A 144 -2.47 16.29 7.78
N ALA A 145 -2.27 16.89 6.60
CA ALA A 145 -1.98 18.31 6.46
C ALA A 145 -3.20 19.20 6.74
N ASN A 146 -4.42 18.73 6.44
CA ASN A 146 -5.66 19.44 6.79
C ASN A 146 -5.97 19.31 8.29
N ARG A 147 -5.66 18.15 8.87
CA ARG A 147 -5.88 17.88 10.30
C ARG A 147 -4.93 16.78 10.75
N SER A 148 -4.00 17.12 11.63
CA SER A 148 -3.34 16.14 12.48
C SER A 148 -4.02 16.09 13.84
N PHE A 149 -3.77 15.01 14.59
CA PHE A 149 -3.96 15.03 16.04
C PHE A 149 -3.17 16.18 16.68
#